data_AF-A0A4E0QRS6-F1
#
_entry.id   AF-A0A4E0QRS6-F1
#
_cell.length_a   1.000
_cell.length_b   1.000
_cell.length_c   1.000
_cell.angle_alpha   90.00
_cell.angle_beta   90.00
_cell.angle_gamma   90.00
#
_symmetry.space_group_name_H-M   'P 1'
#
loop_
_entity.id
_entity.type
_entity.pdbx_description
1 polymer ?
#
loop_
_entity_poly.entity_id
_entity_poly.type
_entity_poly.pdbx_seq_one_letter_code
_entity_poly.pdbx_strand_id
1 'polypeptide(L)'
;MSSIINEDSAFAVDCLWHCPKKLVTTAKSLGPMSWALRREIVREFTRHPMMTVDFESLSLKKVYDTLEGMEVTRRCNPIPRTLRDYFEGKRTLSKGQLERHRRVLFEGLLKTKLQVLAEIGEQALWRGFERGTHIPDVKHALQLFRELFKNKRALRRFLKEYLKGNAEYLRHHPLTHQWAQHHPKIDLDIWTTGIQFESYEQAGYINISLEQAPLEVLKLGTYVGSCLGLGGVMIDSAVAVMLDINKQVLYARDEKGVVLARQLIAISKADKLVAFDIYPQSTPSRIKALFQTYDQHFANRLGIKLSGDEYEIESILSEYWWDDGILESKIYLGRDKSKH
;
A
#
# COMPACT_ATOMS: atom_id res chain seq x y z
N MET A 1 -18.96 -5.77 -2.66
CA MET A 1 -19.97 -6.81 -2.93
C MET A 1 -21.36 -6.23 -3.16
N SER A 2 -21.88 -5.35 -2.30
CA SER A 2 -23.22 -4.75 -2.47
C SER A 2 -23.46 -4.13 -3.86
N SER A 3 -22.47 -3.48 -4.47
CA SER A 3 -22.61 -2.93 -5.82
C SER A 3 -22.77 -4.01 -6.91
N ILE A 4 -22.14 -5.17 -6.75
CA ILE A 4 -22.28 -6.29 -7.70
C ILE A 4 -23.66 -6.92 -7.52
N ILE A 5 -24.04 -7.21 -6.27
CA ILE A 5 -25.34 -7.84 -5.94
C ILE A 5 -26.52 -7.01 -6.46
N ASN A 6 -26.42 -5.67 -6.37
CA ASN A 6 -27.49 -4.79 -6.81
C ASN A 6 -27.65 -4.71 -8.35
N GLU A 7 -26.58 -4.98 -9.11
CA GLU A 7 -26.60 -4.84 -10.57
C GLU A 7 -26.67 -6.22 -11.27
N ASP A 8 -26.16 -7.29 -10.66
CA ASP A 8 -26.25 -8.68 -11.13
C ASP A 8 -26.12 -9.68 -9.96
N SER A 9 -27.25 -9.98 -9.31
CA SER A 9 -27.30 -10.89 -8.16
C SER A 9 -27.02 -12.34 -8.54
N ALA A 10 -27.42 -12.77 -9.74
CA ALA A 10 -27.20 -14.14 -10.22
C ALA A 10 -25.69 -14.42 -10.37
N PHE A 11 -24.96 -13.53 -11.04
CA PHE A 11 -23.51 -13.64 -11.16
C PHE A 11 -22.80 -13.69 -9.80
N ALA A 12 -23.25 -12.89 -8.82
CA ALA A 12 -22.68 -12.89 -7.48
C ALA A 12 -22.88 -14.23 -6.77
N VAL A 13 -24.07 -14.85 -6.90
CA VAL A 13 -24.38 -16.18 -6.35
C VAL A 13 -23.54 -17.26 -7.01
N ASP A 14 -23.43 -17.26 -8.33
CA ASP A 14 -22.60 -18.24 -9.06
C ASP A 14 -21.13 -18.15 -8.65
N CYS A 15 -20.61 -16.93 -8.52
CA CYS A 15 -19.25 -16.71 -8.05
C CYS A 15 -19.02 -17.21 -6.62
N LEU A 16 -20.02 -17.07 -5.74
CA LEU A 16 -19.95 -17.54 -4.36
C LEU A 16 -19.87 -19.08 -4.30
N TRP A 17 -20.65 -19.77 -5.14
CA TRP A 17 -20.64 -21.23 -5.22
C TRP A 17 -19.37 -21.78 -5.87
N HIS A 18 -18.92 -21.19 -6.98
CA HIS A 18 -17.89 -21.79 -7.82
C HIS A 18 -16.49 -21.21 -7.62
N CYS A 19 -16.36 -19.97 -7.17
CA CYS A 19 -15.04 -19.32 -7.00
C CYS A 19 -14.98 -18.30 -5.84
N PRO A 20 -15.41 -18.67 -4.62
CA PRO A 20 -15.58 -17.73 -3.51
C PRO A 20 -14.29 -16.97 -3.14
N LYS A 21 -13.13 -17.64 -3.20
CA LYS A 21 -11.83 -16.99 -2.93
C LYS A 21 -11.55 -15.84 -3.90
N LYS A 22 -11.78 -16.05 -5.20
CA LYS A 22 -11.55 -15.02 -6.23
C LYS A 22 -12.56 -13.88 -6.07
N LEU A 23 -13.82 -14.20 -5.79
CA LEU A 23 -14.86 -13.21 -5.52
C LEU A 23 -14.48 -12.30 -4.35
N VAL A 24 -14.04 -12.88 -3.23
CA VAL A 24 -13.59 -12.11 -2.05
C VAL A 24 -12.39 -11.23 -2.40
N THR A 25 -11.38 -11.76 -3.11
CA THR A 25 -10.22 -10.96 -3.53
C THR A 25 -10.60 -9.80 -4.45
N THR A 26 -11.45 -10.02 -5.46
CA THR A 26 -11.96 -8.94 -6.33
C THR A 26 -12.82 -7.95 -5.54
N ALA A 27 -13.65 -8.41 -4.61
CA ALA A 27 -14.44 -7.51 -3.76
C ALA A 27 -13.55 -6.65 -2.84
N LYS A 28 -12.46 -7.23 -2.31
CA LYS A 28 -11.46 -6.50 -1.52
C LYS A 28 -10.78 -5.41 -2.33
N SER A 29 -10.42 -5.66 -3.59
CA SER A 29 -9.79 -4.63 -4.44
C SER A 29 -10.72 -3.45 -4.74
N LEU A 30 -12.03 -3.69 -4.84
CA LEU A 30 -13.05 -2.65 -4.99
C LEU A 30 -13.42 -1.95 -3.67
N GLY A 31 -13.20 -2.60 -2.52
CA GLY A 31 -13.61 -2.13 -1.20
C GLY A 31 -13.23 -0.69 -0.87
N PRO A 32 -11.97 -0.26 -1.09
CA PRO A 32 -11.50 1.09 -0.77
C PRO A 32 -12.11 2.22 -1.62
N MET A 33 -12.84 1.90 -2.68
CA MET A 33 -13.43 2.88 -3.59
C MET A 33 -14.73 3.47 -3.04
N SER A 34 -15.05 4.70 -3.42
CA SER A 34 -16.34 5.32 -3.08
C SER A 34 -17.50 4.54 -3.71
N TRP A 35 -18.69 4.64 -3.11
CA TRP A 35 -19.89 3.99 -3.64
C TRP A 35 -20.18 4.37 -5.11
N ALA A 36 -20.07 5.67 -5.43
CA ALA A 36 -20.26 6.17 -6.78
C ALA A 36 -19.29 5.52 -7.78
N LEU A 37 -18.00 5.46 -7.44
CA LEU A 37 -16.98 4.85 -8.31
C LEU A 37 -17.20 3.34 -8.46
N ARG A 38 -17.56 2.63 -7.38
CA ARG A 38 -17.88 1.20 -7.46
C ARG A 38 -19.06 0.94 -8.39
N ARG A 39 -20.10 1.79 -8.36
CA ARG A 39 -21.24 1.66 -9.27
C ARG A 39 -20.85 1.91 -10.72
N GLU A 40 -20.00 2.89 -10.98
CA GLU A 40 -19.47 3.16 -12.31
C GLU A 40 -18.70 1.94 -12.85
N ILE A 41 -17.79 1.37 -12.04
CA ILE A 41 -17.02 0.18 -12.38
C ILE A 41 -17.93 -1.02 -12.67
N VAL A 42 -18.94 -1.27 -11.84
CA VAL A 42 -19.85 -2.39 -12.06
C VAL A 42 -20.70 -2.17 -13.32
N ARG A 43 -21.14 -0.95 -13.61
CA ARG A 43 -21.85 -0.63 -14.87
C ARG A 43 -20.98 -0.80 -16.10
N GLU A 44 -19.70 -0.44 -16.02
CA GLU A 44 -18.74 -0.67 -17.11
C GLU A 44 -18.51 -2.18 -17.29
N PHE A 45 -18.38 -2.93 -16.19
CA PHE A 45 -18.25 -4.38 -16.19
C PHE A 45 -19.45 -5.10 -16.79
N THR A 46 -20.69 -4.73 -16.46
CA THR A 46 -21.90 -5.38 -17.00
C THR A 46 -22.08 -5.13 -18.49
N ARG A 47 -21.45 -4.08 -19.06
CA ARG A 47 -21.42 -3.79 -20.50
C ARG A 47 -20.27 -4.47 -21.24
N HIS A 48 -19.33 -5.08 -20.52
CA HIS A 48 -18.18 -5.73 -21.14
C HIS A 48 -18.63 -6.98 -21.93
N PRO A 49 -18.04 -7.29 -23.11
CA PRO A 49 -18.42 -8.45 -23.92
C PRO A 49 -18.46 -9.79 -23.16
N MET A 50 -17.56 -9.94 -22.18
CA MET A 50 -17.50 -11.13 -21.31
C MET A 50 -18.77 -11.31 -20.45
N MET A 51 -19.55 -10.26 -20.21
CA MET A 51 -20.80 -10.31 -19.47
C MET A 51 -22.02 -10.32 -20.40
N THR A 52 -21.95 -9.65 -21.55
CA THR A 52 -23.10 -9.50 -22.45
C THR A 52 -23.27 -10.69 -23.42
N VAL A 53 -22.22 -11.47 -23.67
CA VAL A 53 -22.32 -12.67 -24.52
C VAL A 53 -22.89 -13.83 -23.72
N ASP A 54 -24.01 -14.38 -24.18
CA ASP A 54 -24.57 -15.63 -23.68
C ASP A 54 -23.78 -16.82 -24.23
N PHE A 55 -22.68 -17.16 -23.54
CA PHE A 55 -21.82 -18.28 -23.93
C PHE A 55 -22.55 -19.63 -23.89
N GLU A 56 -23.58 -19.81 -23.06
CA GLU A 56 -24.27 -21.09 -22.91
C GLU A 56 -25.06 -21.45 -24.17
N SER A 57 -25.66 -20.45 -24.83
CA SER A 57 -26.36 -20.60 -26.10
C SER A 57 -25.44 -20.91 -27.30
N LEU A 58 -24.13 -20.67 -27.17
CA LEU A 58 -23.18 -20.83 -28.28
C LEU A 58 -22.69 -22.27 -28.42
N SER A 59 -22.29 -22.63 -29.65
CA SER A 59 -21.53 -23.84 -29.90
C SER A 59 -20.12 -23.71 -29.31
N LEU A 60 -19.51 -24.82 -28.91
CA LEU A 60 -18.19 -24.80 -28.28
C LEU A 60 -17.11 -24.14 -29.17
N LYS A 61 -17.23 -24.27 -30.49
CA LYS A 61 -16.35 -23.58 -31.46
C LYS A 61 -16.56 -22.07 -31.44
N LYS A 62 -17.81 -21.60 -31.47
CA LYS A 62 -18.12 -20.16 -31.37
C LYS A 62 -17.65 -19.57 -30.04
N VAL A 63 -17.80 -20.30 -28.93
CA VAL A 63 -17.25 -19.91 -27.63
C VAL A 63 -15.74 -19.75 -27.71
N TYR A 64 -15.04 -20.73 -28.28
CA TYR A 64 -13.59 -20.68 -28.48
C TYR A 64 -13.16 -19.45 -29.30
N ASP A 65 -13.76 -19.25 -30.49
CA ASP A 65 -13.39 -18.15 -31.40
C ASP A 65 -13.66 -16.79 -30.76
N THR A 66 -14.78 -16.65 -30.05
CA THR A 66 -15.14 -15.41 -29.34
C THR A 66 -14.12 -15.10 -28.25
N LEU A 67 -13.76 -16.11 -27.43
CA LEU A 67 -12.82 -15.93 -26.32
C LEU A 67 -11.40 -15.65 -26.78
N GLU A 68 -10.93 -16.34 -27.84
CA GLU A 68 -9.61 -16.09 -28.43
C GLU A 68 -9.46 -14.64 -28.92
N GLY A 69 -10.53 -14.06 -29.48
CA GLY A 69 -10.56 -12.67 -29.93
C GLY A 69 -10.55 -11.62 -28.82
N MET A 70 -10.78 -12.00 -27.54
CA MET A 70 -10.83 -11.04 -26.44
C MET A 70 -9.45 -10.82 -25.79
N GLU A 71 -9.07 -9.57 -25.57
CA GLU A 71 -7.77 -9.22 -24.97
C GLU A 71 -7.57 -9.85 -23.58
N VAL A 72 -8.62 -9.96 -22.76
CA VAL A 72 -8.54 -10.53 -21.41
C VAL A 72 -8.04 -11.98 -21.41
N THR A 73 -8.30 -12.77 -22.46
CA THR A 73 -7.90 -14.18 -22.50
C THR A 73 -6.41 -14.36 -22.76
N ARG A 74 -5.69 -13.29 -23.13
CA ARG A 74 -4.22 -13.27 -23.14
C ARG A 74 -3.63 -13.27 -21.73
N ARG A 75 -4.36 -12.71 -20.76
CA ARG A 75 -3.92 -12.56 -19.36
C ARG A 75 -4.50 -13.63 -18.45
N CYS A 76 -5.78 -13.96 -18.63
CA CYS A 76 -6.47 -15.01 -17.86
C CYS A 76 -7.30 -15.87 -18.81
N ASN A 77 -6.67 -16.93 -19.34
CA ASN A 77 -7.27 -17.77 -20.36
C ASN A 77 -8.16 -18.87 -19.75
N PRO A 78 -9.48 -18.88 -19.98
CA PRO A 78 -10.36 -19.93 -19.49
C PRO A 78 -10.33 -21.19 -20.38
N ILE A 79 -9.70 -21.14 -21.56
CA ILE A 79 -9.70 -22.23 -22.54
C ILE A 79 -8.63 -23.26 -22.15
N PRO A 80 -9.01 -24.51 -21.84
CA PRO A 80 -8.05 -25.57 -21.57
C PRO A 80 -7.12 -25.80 -22.77
N ARG A 81 -5.83 -26.02 -22.53
CA ARG A 81 -4.84 -26.25 -23.60
C ARG A 81 -5.27 -27.37 -24.56
N THR A 82 -5.81 -28.46 -24.05
CA THR A 82 -6.29 -29.58 -24.86
C THR A 82 -7.46 -29.23 -25.78
N LEU A 83 -8.33 -28.31 -25.35
CA LEU A 83 -9.44 -27.83 -26.18
C LEU A 83 -8.93 -26.90 -27.29
N ARG A 84 -7.89 -26.11 -27.00
CA ARG A 84 -7.18 -25.30 -28.00
C ARG A 84 -6.49 -26.19 -29.04
N ASP A 85 -5.71 -27.17 -28.60
CA ASP A 85 -5.04 -28.14 -29.49
C ASP A 85 -6.05 -28.85 -30.41
N TYR A 86 -7.26 -29.14 -29.90
CA TYR A 86 -8.34 -29.70 -30.71
C TYR A 86 -8.82 -28.76 -31.82
N PHE A 87 -9.10 -27.49 -31.49
CA PHE A 87 -9.55 -26.52 -32.49
C PHE A 87 -8.47 -26.06 -33.47
N GLU A 88 -7.20 -26.19 -33.08
CA GLU A 88 -6.03 -25.99 -33.94
C GLU A 88 -5.69 -27.23 -34.80
N GLY A 89 -6.46 -28.33 -34.69
CA GLY A 89 -6.25 -29.55 -35.47
C GLY A 89 -5.08 -30.42 -35.01
N LYS A 90 -4.47 -30.10 -33.86
CA LYS A 90 -3.32 -30.84 -33.29
C LYS A 90 -3.74 -32.09 -32.53
N ARG A 91 -5.02 -32.21 -32.18
CA ARG A 91 -5.55 -33.32 -31.38
C ARG A 91 -6.99 -33.65 -31.75
N THR A 92 -7.37 -34.91 -31.64
CA THR A 92 -8.78 -35.35 -31.71
C THR A 92 -9.32 -35.59 -30.30
N LEU A 93 -10.58 -35.19 -30.06
CA LEU A 93 -11.28 -35.40 -28.79
C LEU A 93 -12.62 -36.10 -29.05
N SER A 94 -12.99 -37.01 -28.15
CA SER A 94 -14.31 -37.65 -28.19
C SER A 94 -15.41 -36.70 -27.73
N LYS A 95 -16.68 -36.99 -28.06
CA LYS A 95 -17.83 -36.21 -27.59
C LYS A 95 -17.85 -36.04 -26.07
N GLY A 96 -17.57 -37.11 -25.31
CA GLY A 96 -17.51 -37.05 -23.85
C GLY A 96 -16.37 -36.17 -23.32
N GLN A 97 -15.22 -36.15 -24.01
CA GLN A 97 -14.11 -35.25 -23.65
C GLN A 97 -14.46 -33.79 -23.95
N LEU A 98 -15.14 -33.52 -25.07
CA LEU A 98 -15.61 -32.17 -25.41
C LEU A 98 -16.60 -31.64 -24.39
N GLU A 99 -17.58 -32.45 -23.94
CA GLU A 99 -18.52 -32.05 -22.90
C GLU A 99 -17.84 -31.81 -21.55
N ARG A 100 -16.85 -32.62 -21.19
CA ARG A 100 -16.03 -32.38 -19.99
C ARG A 100 -15.28 -31.05 -20.10
N HIS A 101 -14.63 -30.79 -21.24
CA HIS A 101 -13.89 -29.54 -21.45
C HIS A 101 -14.81 -28.32 -21.53
N ARG A 102 -16.03 -28.48 -22.04
CA ARG A 102 -17.08 -27.46 -21.96
C ARG A 102 -17.30 -27.08 -20.50
N ARG A 103 -17.63 -28.03 -19.61
CA ARG A 103 -17.84 -27.72 -18.17
C ARG A 103 -16.67 -26.98 -17.53
N VAL A 104 -15.43 -27.48 -17.75
CA VAL A 104 -14.21 -26.84 -17.21
C VAL A 104 -14.04 -25.41 -17.74
N LEU A 105 -14.32 -25.18 -19.03
CA LEU A 105 -14.27 -23.85 -19.62
C LEU A 105 -15.28 -22.90 -18.97
N PHE A 106 -16.52 -23.35 -18.76
CA PHE A 106 -17.56 -22.53 -18.13
C PHE A 106 -17.26 -22.22 -16.65
N GLU A 107 -16.69 -23.15 -15.90
CA GLU A 107 -16.16 -22.87 -14.57
C GLU A 107 -15.00 -21.84 -14.61
N GLY A 108 -14.15 -21.92 -15.63
CA GLY A 108 -13.09 -20.95 -15.90
C GLY A 108 -13.61 -19.55 -16.23
N LEU A 109 -14.73 -19.46 -16.94
CA LEU A 109 -15.34 -18.19 -17.35
C LEU A 109 -15.70 -17.30 -16.16
N LEU A 110 -16.22 -17.86 -15.06
CA LEU A 110 -16.52 -17.07 -13.85
C LEU A 110 -15.26 -16.40 -13.27
N LYS A 111 -14.13 -17.12 -13.25
CA LYS A 111 -12.85 -16.57 -12.80
C LYS A 111 -12.35 -15.48 -13.73
N THR A 112 -12.48 -15.67 -15.04
CA THR A 112 -12.12 -14.66 -16.06
C THR A 112 -13.03 -13.42 -15.95
N LYS A 113 -14.34 -13.58 -15.73
CA LYS A 113 -15.28 -12.47 -15.46
C LYS A 113 -14.85 -11.66 -14.24
N LEU A 114 -14.53 -12.31 -13.11
CA LEU A 114 -14.01 -11.63 -11.93
C LEU A 114 -12.65 -10.95 -12.15
N GLN A 115 -11.84 -11.48 -13.07
CA GLN A 115 -10.59 -10.84 -13.48
C GLN A 115 -10.86 -9.56 -14.30
N VAL A 116 -11.79 -9.58 -15.25
CA VAL A 116 -12.23 -8.38 -15.98
C VAL A 116 -12.69 -7.29 -14.99
N LEU A 117 -13.55 -7.65 -14.03
CA LEU A 117 -14.01 -6.69 -13.01
C LEU A 117 -12.85 -6.10 -12.19
N ALA A 118 -11.87 -6.92 -11.82
CA ALA A 118 -10.68 -6.46 -11.12
C ALA A 118 -9.84 -5.50 -11.98
N GLU A 119 -9.69 -5.78 -13.27
CA GLU A 119 -8.95 -4.94 -14.22
C GLU A 119 -9.64 -3.59 -14.47
N ILE A 120 -10.95 -3.58 -14.67
CA ILE A 120 -11.73 -2.33 -14.78
C ILE A 120 -11.60 -1.53 -13.49
N GLY A 121 -11.68 -2.19 -12.33
CA GLY A 121 -11.46 -1.55 -11.03
C GLY A 121 -10.07 -0.95 -10.91
N GLU A 122 -9.04 -1.70 -11.31
CA GLU A 122 -7.66 -1.22 -11.32
C GLU A 122 -7.48 -0.03 -12.26
N GLN A 123 -8.00 -0.08 -13.49
CA GLN A 123 -7.97 1.05 -14.42
C GLN A 123 -8.68 2.29 -13.86
N ALA A 124 -9.85 2.12 -13.24
CA ALA A 124 -10.57 3.20 -12.59
C ALA A 124 -9.82 3.78 -11.38
N LEU A 125 -9.00 2.97 -10.69
CA LEU A 125 -8.05 3.48 -9.71
C LEU A 125 -6.91 4.26 -10.36
N TRP A 126 -6.44 3.88 -11.54
CA TRP A 126 -5.39 4.63 -12.24
C TRP A 126 -5.86 5.94 -12.86
N ARG A 127 -7.17 6.07 -13.14
CA ARG A 127 -7.76 7.30 -13.68
C ARG A 127 -7.37 8.52 -12.83
N GLY A 128 -6.70 9.48 -13.45
CA GLY A 128 -6.21 10.72 -12.85
C GLY A 128 -4.75 10.68 -12.37
N PHE A 129 -4.03 9.58 -12.60
CA PHE A 129 -2.61 9.44 -12.26
C PHE A 129 -1.69 9.35 -13.50
N GLU A 130 -2.24 9.47 -14.70
CA GLU A 130 -1.54 9.26 -15.98
C GLU A 130 -0.28 10.13 -16.07
N ARG A 131 -0.42 11.42 -15.72
CA ARG A 131 0.68 12.40 -15.73
C ARG A 131 1.79 12.08 -14.72
N GLY A 132 1.46 11.40 -13.63
CA GLY A 132 2.40 11.09 -12.55
C GLY A 132 3.25 9.84 -12.80
N THR A 133 2.85 8.97 -13.72
CA THR A 133 3.51 7.66 -13.93
C THR A 133 4.97 7.74 -14.38
N HIS A 134 5.40 8.88 -14.94
CA HIS A 134 6.77 9.13 -15.36
C HIS A 134 7.67 9.66 -14.23
N ILE A 135 7.09 10.14 -13.12
CA ILE A 135 7.83 10.65 -11.97
C ILE A 135 8.23 9.46 -11.10
N PRO A 136 9.53 9.19 -10.86
CA PRO A 136 9.99 7.98 -10.15
C PRO A 136 9.33 7.79 -8.77
N ASP A 137 9.19 8.86 -7.99
CA ASP A 137 8.64 8.80 -6.64
C ASP A 137 7.14 8.52 -6.64
N VAL A 138 6.42 9.12 -7.59
CA VAL A 138 5.00 8.83 -7.79
C VAL A 138 4.85 7.39 -8.25
N LYS A 139 5.69 6.90 -9.17
CA LYS A 139 5.67 5.51 -9.61
C LYS A 139 5.85 4.54 -8.44
N HIS A 140 6.77 4.81 -7.52
CA HIS A 140 6.95 4.01 -6.30
C HIS A 140 5.70 4.05 -5.42
N ALA A 141 5.15 5.24 -5.14
CA ALA A 141 3.93 5.39 -4.36
C ALA A 141 2.72 4.66 -4.99
N LEU A 142 2.64 4.68 -6.32
CA LEU A 142 1.64 3.96 -7.10
C LEU A 142 1.85 2.44 -7.01
N GLN A 143 3.09 1.94 -7.02
CA GLN A 143 3.37 0.52 -6.78
C GLN A 143 2.92 0.09 -5.39
N LEU A 144 3.23 0.87 -4.34
CA LEU A 144 2.74 0.61 -2.98
C LEU A 144 1.20 0.55 -2.97
N PHE A 145 0.57 1.56 -3.57
CA PHE A 145 -0.88 1.69 -3.64
C PHE A 145 -1.60 0.45 -4.22
N ARG A 146 -0.97 -0.28 -5.14
CA ARG A 146 -1.53 -1.54 -5.69
C ARG A 146 -1.62 -2.63 -4.64
N GLU A 147 -0.57 -2.77 -3.85
CA GLU A 147 -0.37 -3.84 -2.87
C GLU A 147 -1.08 -3.59 -1.53
N LEU A 148 -1.49 -2.35 -1.27
CA LEU A 148 -2.21 -1.98 -0.04
C LEU A 148 -3.54 -2.73 0.16
N PHE A 149 -3.73 -3.17 1.41
CA PHE A 149 -5.01 -3.69 1.90
C PHE A 149 -5.77 -2.65 2.72
N LYS A 150 -5.05 -1.89 3.55
CA LYS A 150 -5.53 -0.79 4.41
C LYS A 150 -5.02 0.54 3.86
N ASN A 151 -5.49 1.66 4.40
CA ASN A 151 -5.03 3.03 4.04
C ASN A 151 -5.17 3.45 2.56
N LYS A 152 -5.63 2.56 1.66
CA LYS A 152 -5.68 2.77 0.21
C LYS A 152 -6.52 3.99 -0.16
N ARG A 153 -7.68 4.17 0.47
CA ARG A 153 -8.54 5.34 0.21
C ARG A 153 -7.84 6.65 0.59
N ALA A 154 -7.16 6.68 1.74
CA ALA A 154 -6.43 7.86 2.22
C ALA A 154 -5.23 8.17 1.32
N LEU A 155 -4.40 7.15 0.97
CA LEU A 155 -3.29 7.33 0.03
C LEU A 155 -3.76 7.82 -1.34
N ARG A 156 -4.84 7.26 -1.89
CA ARG A 156 -5.42 7.74 -3.17
C ARG A 156 -5.77 9.21 -3.10
N ARG A 157 -6.38 9.66 -2.01
CA ARG A 157 -6.79 11.04 -1.82
C ARG A 157 -5.56 11.95 -1.74
N PHE A 158 -4.56 11.57 -0.93
CA PHE A 158 -3.28 12.26 -0.86
C PHE A 158 -2.63 12.40 -2.24
N LEU A 159 -2.42 11.29 -2.97
CA LEU A 159 -1.76 11.32 -4.28
C LEU A 159 -2.48 12.20 -5.30
N LYS A 160 -3.82 12.23 -5.26
CA LYS A 160 -4.62 13.11 -6.13
C LYS A 160 -4.39 14.58 -5.83
N GLU A 161 -4.34 14.96 -4.55
CA GLU A 161 -4.11 16.34 -4.15
C GLU A 161 -2.66 16.74 -4.40
N TYR A 162 -1.71 15.86 -4.10
CA TYR A 162 -0.28 16.06 -4.39
C TYR A 162 -0.04 16.33 -5.89
N LEU A 163 -0.62 15.54 -6.79
CA LEU A 163 -0.48 15.74 -8.24
C LEU A 163 -1.22 16.96 -8.79
N LYS A 164 -2.12 17.56 -8.02
CA LYS A 164 -2.71 18.88 -8.34
C LYS A 164 -1.83 20.04 -7.84
N GLY A 165 -0.68 19.75 -7.22
CA GLY A 165 0.23 20.75 -6.66
C GLY A 165 0.00 21.06 -5.18
N ASN A 166 -0.91 20.35 -4.49
CA ASN A 166 -1.17 20.56 -3.07
C ASN A 166 -0.24 19.67 -2.21
N ALA A 167 1.05 20.02 -2.16
CA ALA A 167 2.05 19.29 -1.39
C ALA A 167 1.76 19.29 0.12
N GLU A 168 1.23 20.41 0.63
CA GLU A 168 0.90 20.63 2.05
C GLU A 168 -0.47 20.05 2.47
N TYR A 169 -1.07 19.18 1.65
CA TYR A 169 -2.40 18.63 1.89
C TYR A 169 -2.57 18.04 3.31
N LEU A 170 -1.55 17.33 3.81
CA LEU A 170 -1.60 16.68 5.11
C LEU A 170 -1.53 17.66 6.28
N ARG A 171 -0.70 18.71 6.14
CA ARG A 171 -0.54 19.77 7.15
C ARG A 171 -1.84 20.57 7.33
N HIS A 172 -2.54 20.85 6.23
CA HIS A 172 -3.80 21.59 6.24
C HIS A 172 -5.04 20.71 6.42
N HIS A 173 -4.88 19.40 6.67
CA HIS A 173 -6.02 18.52 6.81
C HIS A 173 -6.80 18.84 8.10
N PRO A 174 -8.15 18.88 8.09
CA PRO A 174 -8.93 19.19 9.29
C PRO A 174 -8.63 18.29 10.50
N LEU A 175 -8.40 16.99 10.27
CA LEU A 175 -8.02 16.04 11.33
C LEU A 175 -6.60 16.30 11.88
N THR A 176 -5.69 16.84 11.07
CA THR A 176 -4.36 17.29 11.53
C THR A 176 -4.51 18.49 12.47
N HIS A 177 -5.34 19.47 12.10
CA HIS A 177 -5.63 20.61 12.97
C HIS A 177 -6.33 20.20 14.27
N GLN A 178 -7.30 19.29 14.18
CA GLN A 178 -7.97 18.74 15.35
C GLN A 178 -6.96 18.03 16.27
N TRP A 179 -6.06 17.21 15.72
CA TRP A 179 -5.00 16.58 16.50
C TRP A 179 -4.12 17.63 17.19
N ALA A 180 -3.62 18.63 16.45
CA ALA A 180 -2.78 19.68 17.02
C ALA A 180 -3.46 20.46 18.16
N GLN A 181 -4.78 20.68 18.08
CA GLN A 181 -5.56 21.30 19.16
C GLN A 181 -5.61 20.46 20.45
N HIS A 182 -5.59 19.14 20.35
CA HIS A 182 -5.52 18.23 21.51
C HIS A 182 -4.10 18.11 22.09
N HIS A 183 -3.10 18.56 21.34
CA HIS A 183 -1.67 18.48 21.68
C HIS A 183 -1.02 19.88 21.76
N PRO A 184 -1.51 20.79 22.64
CA PRO A 184 -1.11 22.20 22.63
C PRO A 184 0.36 22.44 23.02
N LYS A 185 1.05 21.43 23.56
CA LYS A 185 2.49 21.50 23.86
C LYS A 185 3.37 21.27 22.63
N ILE A 186 2.80 20.68 21.58
CA ILE A 186 3.54 20.32 20.38
C ILE A 186 3.50 21.51 19.43
N ASP A 187 4.62 22.21 19.32
CA ASP A 187 4.84 23.15 18.24
C ASP A 187 4.90 22.38 16.92
N LEU A 188 3.84 22.51 16.12
CA LEU A 188 3.68 21.77 14.87
C LEU A 188 4.75 22.15 13.83
N ASP A 189 5.24 23.39 13.87
CA ASP A 189 6.27 23.83 12.94
C ASP A 189 7.59 23.14 13.27
N ILE A 190 7.99 23.14 14.54
CA ILE A 190 9.17 22.40 15.00
C ILE A 190 9.04 20.90 14.73
N TRP A 191 7.86 20.33 15.02
CA TRP A 191 7.60 18.90 14.82
C TRP A 191 7.73 18.49 13.36
N THR A 192 7.21 19.33 12.44
CA THR A 192 7.26 19.03 11.01
C THR A 192 8.61 19.31 10.40
N THR A 193 9.34 20.36 10.81
CA THR A 193 10.65 20.71 10.20
C THR A 193 11.84 19.99 10.82
N GLY A 194 11.74 19.56 12.08
CA GLY A 194 12.82 18.89 12.79
C GLY A 194 13.93 19.83 13.25
N ILE A 195 15.09 19.24 13.54
CA ILE A 195 16.33 19.96 13.84
C ILE A 195 17.40 19.55 12.82
N GLN A 196 18.38 20.43 12.59
CA GLN A 196 19.56 20.08 11.81
C GLN A 196 20.54 19.32 12.72
N PHE A 197 21.00 18.15 12.26
CA PHE A 197 21.96 17.35 13.02
C PHE A 197 22.98 16.73 12.07
N GLU A 198 24.21 17.19 12.19
CA GLU A 198 25.33 16.76 11.35
C GLU A 198 26.46 16.27 12.24
N SER A 199 27.13 15.19 11.82
CA SER A 199 28.31 14.67 12.48
C SER A 199 29.43 14.44 11.46
N TYR A 200 30.62 14.93 11.77
CA TYR A 200 31.84 14.69 11.02
C TYR A 200 32.77 13.83 11.88
N GLU A 201 32.73 12.51 11.66
CA GLU A 201 33.61 11.57 12.33
C GLU A 201 34.67 11.04 11.36
N GLN A 202 35.70 10.36 11.88
CA GLN A 202 36.75 9.72 11.07
C GLN A 202 36.20 8.76 10.00
N ALA A 203 34.96 8.29 10.16
CA ALA A 203 34.28 7.38 9.25
C ALA A 203 33.29 8.07 8.28
N GLY A 204 33.37 9.40 8.13
CA GLY A 204 32.64 10.19 7.13
C GLY A 204 31.57 11.12 7.71
N TYR A 205 31.02 11.96 6.84
CA TYR A 205 29.89 12.86 7.14
C TYR A 205 28.59 12.07 7.23
N ILE A 206 27.80 12.39 8.27
CA ILE A 206 26.45 11.87 8.46
C ILE A 206 25.51 13.03 8.81
N ASN A 207 24.41 13.14 8.07
CA ASN A 207 23.30 14.04 8.37
C ASN A 207 22.09 13.22 8.83
N ILE A 208 21.53 13.55 9.99
CA ILE A 208 20.24 13.03 10.46
C ILE A 208 19.21 14.16 10.41
N SER A 209 18.14 13.95 9.67
CA SER A 209 17.07 14.92 9.52
C SER A 209 15.72 14.23 9.29
N LEU A 210 14.63 14.94 9.61
CA LEU A 210 13.28 14.51 9.27
C LEU A 210 13.08 14.56 7.77
N GLU A 211 12.43 13.52 7.23
CA GLU A 211 12.00 13.55 5.85
C GLU A 211 10.80 14.48 5.67
N GLN A 212 10.94 15.47 4.79
CA GLN A 212 9.90 16.46 4.50
C GLN A 212 9.07 16.10 3.27
N ALA A 213 9.64 15.34 2.33
CA ALA A 213 8.97 14.97 1.10
C ALA A 213 8.08 13.73 1.36
N PRO A 214 6.74 13.84 1.29
CA PRO A 214 5.87 12.71 1.67
C PRO A 214 6.06 11.48 0.78
N LEU A 215 6.41 11.65 -0.51
CA LEU A 215 6.70 10.52 -1.39
C LEU A 215 8.04 9.83 -1.04
N GLU A 216 8.96 10.53 -0.39
CA GLU A 216 10.22 9.97 0.09
C GLU A 216 10.00 9.21 1.41
N VAL A 217 9.07 9.66 2.26
CA VAL A 217 8.61 8.89 3.44
C VAL A 217 8.10 7.51 3.03
N LEU A 218 7.36 7.41 1.92
CA LEU A 218 6.85 6.13 1.42
C LEU A 218 7.95 5.11 1.08
N LYS A 219 9.20 5.54 0.88
CA LYS A 219 10.35 4.65 0.62
C LYS A 219 11.03 4.14 1.88
N LEU A 220 10.54 4.46 3.07
CA LEU A 220 11.20 4.14 4.35
C LEU A 220 11.56 2.66 4.52
N GLY A 221 10.73 1.75 3.98
CA GLY A 221 11.02 0.33 4.01
C GLY A 221 11.89 -0.13 2.84
N THR A 222 11.78 0.53 1.68
CA THR A 222 12.56 0.22 0.48
C THR A 222 14.05 0.55 0.68
N TYR A 223 14.39 1.67 1.32
CA TYR A 223 15.79 2.06 1.52
C TYR A 223 16.58 1.08 2.38
N VAL A 224 15.94 0.51 3.39
CA VAL A 224 16.61 -0.34 4.39
C VAL A 224 16.23 -1.81 4.27
N GLY A 225 15.46 -2.18 3.24
CA GLY A 225 15.03 -3.55 2.99
C GLY A 225 14.15 -4.14 4.10
N SER A 226 13.25 -3.36 4.71
CA SER A 226 12.35 -3.84 5.77
C SER A 226 11.00 -4.32 5.23
N CYS A 227 10.19 -4.94 6.11
CA CYS A 227 8.82 -5.38 5.82
C CYS A 227 7.85 -4.23 5.45
N LEU A 228 8.29 -2.98 5.52
CA LEU A 228 7.54 -1.77 5.17
C LEU A 228 7.73 -1.39 3.68
N GLY A 229 8.64 -2.06 2.96
CA GLY A 229 8.91 -1.80 1.54
C GLY A 229 7.93 -2.51 0.60
N LEU A 230 8.11 -2.29 -0.71
CA LEU A 230 7.41 -3.03 -1.77
C LEU A 230 7.57 -4.55 -1.60
N GLY A 231 6.46 -5.29 -1.73
CA GLY A 231 6.41 -6.74 -1.47
C GLY A 231 6.44 -7.13 0.01
N GLY A 232 6.54 -6.16 0.92
CA GLY A 232 6.56 -6.38 2.37
C GLY A 232 5.16 -6.61 2.96
N VAL A 233 5.09 -7.39 4.04
CA VAL A 233 3.83 -7.72 4.72
C VAL A 233 3.22 -6.57 5.53
N MET A 234 4.00 -5.51 5.80
CA MET A 234 3.58 -4.35 6.61
C MET A 234 3.58 -3.04 5.79
N ILE A 235 3.42 -3.13 4.48
CA ILE A 235 3.40 -1.99 3.54
C ILE A 235 2.37 -0.91 3.92
N ASP A 236 1.24 -1.30 4.52
CA ASP A 236 0.20 -0.38 5.00
C ASP A 236 0.74 0.62 6.04
N SER A 237 1.74 0.23 6.84
CA SER A 237 2.34 1.07 7.88
C SER A 237 3.25 2.16 7.32
N ALA A 238 3.93 1.92 6.19
CA ALA A 238 4.68 2.98 5.51
C ALA A 238 3.77 4.14 5.09
N VAL A 239 2.57 3.79 4.64
CA VAL A 239 1.53 4.75 4.28
C VAL A 239 0.97 5.45 5.52
N ALA A 240 0.80 4.75 6.63
CA ALA A 240 0.35 5.37 7.87
C ALA A 240 1.33 6.41 8.41
N VAL A 241 2.64 6.13 8.36
CA VAL A 241 3.69 7.08 8.73
C VAL A 241 3.64 8.33 7.86
N MET A 242 3.42 8.18 6.55
CA MET A 242 3.28 9.32 5.65
C MET A 242 2.00 10.11 5.90
N LEU A 243 0.87 9.43 6.14
CA LEU A 243 -0.43 10.08 6.26
C LEU A 243 -0.62 10.79 7.59
N ASP A 244 -0.20 10.20 8.69
CA ASP A 244 -0.53 10.71 10.02
C ASP A 244 0.50 11.72 10.49
N ILE A 245 0.07 12.96 10.69
CA ILE A 245 0.97 14.07 11.06
C ILE A 245 1.75 13.80 12.35
N ASN A 246 1.25 12.95 13.26
CA ASN A 246 1.91 12.61 14.52
C ASN A 246 3.03 11.57 14.36
N LYS A 247 3.33 11.11 13.15
CA LYS A 247 4.40 10.17 12.83
C LYS A 247 5.37 10.84 11.88
N GLN A 248 6.66 10.60 12.07
CA GLN A 248 7.71 11.09 11.19
C GLN A 248 8.78 10.02 10.98
N VAL A 249 9.59 10.19 9.95
CA VAL A 249 10.77 9.35 9.71
C VAL A 249 12.02 10.23 9.68
N LEU A 250 13.02 9.81 10.43
CA LEU A 250 14.38 10.31 10.37
C LEU A 250 15.19 9.44 9.42
N TYR A 251 16.01 10.06 8.57
CA TYR A 251 17.01 9.35 7.77
C TYR A 251 18.40 9.83 8.14
N ALA A 252 19.32 8.88 8.31
CA ALA A 252 20.75 9.14 8.30
C ALA A 252 21.25 9.06 6.86
N ARG A 253 21.84 10.12 6.35
CA ARG A 253 22.40 10.20 4.99
C ARG A 253 23.89 10.48 5.01
N ASP A 254 24.61 9.91 4.05
CA ASP A 254 26.01 10.27 3.79
C ASP A 254 26.13 11.57 2.98
N GLU A 255 27.38 11.94 2.64
CA GLU A 255 27.70 13.13 1.83
C GLU A 255 27.08 13.12 0.42
N LYS A 256 26.71 11.93 -0.09
CA LYS A 256 26.09 11.74 -1.41
C LYS A 256 24.57 11.69 -1.32
N GLY A 257 24.01 11.84 -0.12
CA GLY A 257 22.58 11.73 0.14
C GLY A 257 22.07 10.29 0.20
N VAL A 258 22.95 9.29 0.23
CA VAL A 258 22.54 7.88 0.34
C VAL A 258 22.03 7.61 1.74
N VAL A 259 20.82 7.04 1.83
CA VAL A 259 20.23 6.63 3.11
C VAL A 259 20.98 5.44 3.68
N LEU A 260 21.64 5.65 4.82
CA LEU A 260 22.40 4.64 5.56
C LEU A 260 21.53 3.91 6.59
N ALA A 261 20.60 4.64 7.20
CA ALA A 261 19.70 4.13 8.23
C ALA A 261 18.46 5.03 8.35
N ARG A 262 17.42 4.50 9.00
CA ARG A 262 16.18 5.22 9.27
C ARG A 262 15.67 4.92 10.68
N GLN A 263 14.97 5.88 11.26
CA GLN A 263 14.25 5.71 12.52
C GLN A 263 12.85 6.31 12.37
N LEU A 264 11.83 5.61 12.86
CA LEU A 264 10.51 6.22 13.02
C LEU A 264 10.46 6.94 14.35
N ILE A 265 9.77 8.07 14.39
CA ILE A 265 9.43 8.76 15.62
C ILE A 265 7.95 9.15 15.59
N ALA A 266 7.31 9.23 16.76
CA ALA A 266 5.92 9.64 16.86
C ALA A 266 5.64 10.44 18.13
N ILE A 267 4.56 11.22 18.12
CA ILE A 267 4.00 11.82 19.31
C ILE A 267 2.90 10.91 19.85
N SER A 268 3.07 10.46 21.10
CA SER A 268 2.04 9.68 21.81
C SER A 268 0.88 10.56 22.27
N LYS A 269 -0.25 9.92 22.62
CA LYS A 269 -1.41 10.58 23.23
C LYS A 269 -1.09 11.36 24.51
N ALA A 270 0.05 11.07 25.16
CA ALA A 270 0.49 11.71 26.39
C ALA A 270 1.54 12.82 26.18
N ASP A 271 1.67 13.37 24.97
CA ASP A 271 2.66 14.39 24.60
C ASP A 271 4.12 13.94 24.88
N LYS A 272 4.44 12.69 24.54
CA LYS A 272 5.83 12.18 24.63
C LYS A 272 6.35 11.82 23.24
N LEU A 273 7.64 12.06 23.02
CA LEU A 273 8.35 11.62 21.84
C LEU A 273 8.66 10.13 21.96
N VAL A 274 8.07 9.33 21.08
CA VAL A 274 8.32 7.89 20.99
C VAL A 274 9.31 7.66 19.86
N ALA A 275 10.45 7.06 20.19
CA ALA A 275 11.53 6.75 19.25
C ALA A 275 11.58 5.23 19.02
N PHE A 276 11.33 4.82 17.77
CA PHE A 276 11.28 3.41 17.39
C PHE A 276 12.66 2.87 17.05
N ASP A 277 12.72 1.57 16.77
CA ASP A 277 13.94 0.89 16.34
C ASP A 277 14.57 1.52 15.09
N ILE A 278 15.91 1.45 15.05
CA ILE A 278 16.74 1.98 13.97
C ILE A 278 17.04 0.86 12.99
N TYR A 279 16.74 1.10 11.71
CA TYR A 279 16.93 0.13 10.64
C TYR A 279 17.95 0.58 9.60
N PRO A 280 18.65 -0.36 8.93
CA PRO A 280 18.56 -1.81 9.12
C PRO A 280 19.10 -2.25 10.50
N GLN A 281 18.73 -3.43 10.98
CA GLN A 281 19.18 -3.89 12.31
C GLN A 281 20.72 -3.97 12.42
N SER A 282 21.39 -4.17 11.28
CA SER A 282 22.85 -4.13 11.10
C SER A 282 23.47 -2.74 11.18
N THR A 283 22.70 -1.67 11.39
CA THR A 283 23.23 -0.31 11.53
C THR A 283 24.29 -0.26 12.63
N PRO A 284 25.49 0.30 12.36
CA PRO A 284 26.56 0.41 13.33
C PRO A 284 26.15 1.17 14.60
N SER A 285 26.62 0.74 15.77
CA SER A 285 26.28 1.35 17.07
C SER A 285 26.57 2.85 17.13
N ARG A 286 27.60 3.33 16.41
CA ARG A 286 27.90 4.77 16.32
C ARG A 286 26.76 5.57 15.69
N ILE A 287 26.15 5.08 14.60
CA ILE A 287 25.02 5.74 13.94
C ILE A 287 23.79 5.68 14.87
N LYS A 288 23.60 4.56 15.57
CA LYS A 288 22.53 4.44 16.57
C LYS A 288 22.66 5.48 17.69
N ALA A 289 23.88 5.76 18.16
CA ALA A 289 24.14 6.81 19.15
C ALA A 289 23.84 8.23 18.62
N LEU A 290 24.09 8.48 17.32
CA LEU A 290 23.74 9.76 16.70
C LEU A 290 22.22 9.98 16.67
N PHE A 291 21.42 8.96 16.32
CA PHE A 291 19.95 9.02 16.42
C PHE A 291 19.47 9.30 17.84
N GLN A 292 20.04 8.63 18.85
CA GLN A 292 19.67 8.87 20.25
C GLN A 292 19.96 10.30 20.70
N THR A 293 21.09 10.85 20.23
CA THR A 293 21.47 12.23 20.49
C THR A 293 20.49 13.19 19.79
N TYR A 294 20.12 12.90 18.54
CA TYR A 294 19.07 13.61 17.82
C TYR A 294 17.75 13.59 18.60
N ASP A 295 17.27 12.42 19.00
CA ASP A 295 16.00 12.23 19.71
C ASP A 295 15.95 13.05 21.00
N GLN A 296 17.04 13.04 21.77
CA GLN A 296 17.14 13.80 23.01
C GLN A 296 17.12 15.31 22.76
N HIS A 297 17.87 15.80 21.76
CA HIS A 297 17.85 17.21 21.38
C HIS A 297 16.49 17.63 20.84
N PHE A 298 15.84 16.77 20.06
CA PHE A 298 14.55 17.06 19.46
C PHE A 298 13.43 17.09 20.49
N ALA A 299 13.39 16.12 21.42
CA ALA A 299 12.48 16.14 22.57
C ALA A 299 12.65 17.41 23.41
N ASN A 300 13.89 17.79 23.70
CA ASN A 300 14.20 19.03 24.43
C ASN A 300 13.74 20.28 23.66
N ARG A 301 13.94 20.30 22.34
CA ARG A 301 13.53 21.42 21.47
C ARG A 301 12.01 21.58 21.41
N LEU A 302 11.27 20.47 21.44
CA LEU A 302 9.81 20.39 21.51
C LEU A 302 9.27 20.65 22.92
N GLY A 303 10.11 20.68 23.95
CA GLY A 303 9.66 20.84 25.35
C GLY A 303 8.92 19.61 25.92
N ILE A 304 9.16 18.42 25.35
CA ILE A 304 8.53 17.15 25.77
C ILE A 304 9.57 16.13 26.21
N LYS A 305 9.10 15.02 26.82
CA LYS A 305 9.96 13.93 27.25
C LYS A 305 10.02 12.82 26.20
N LEU A 306 11.14 12.11 26.15
CA LEU A 306 11.19 10.79 25.52
C LEU A 306 10.27 9.82 26.26
N SER A 307 9.59 8.97 25.51
CA SER A 307 8.75 7.92 26.08
C SER A 307 9.59 6.75 26.57
N GLY A 308 9.10 6.09 27.62
CA GLY A 308 9.54 4.74 27.99
C GLY A 308 8.65 3.69 27.32
N ASP A 309 8.64 2.49 27.90
CA ASP A 309 7.99 1.30 27.35
C ASP A 309 6.45 1.39 27.23
N GLU A 310 5.81 2.32 27.96
CA GLU A 310 4.37 2.56 27.88
C GLU A 310 4.04 3.79 27.04
N TYR A 311 3.38 3.57 25.90
CA TYR A 311 2.91 4.63 25.00
C TYR A 311 1.67 4.17 24.21
N GLU A 312 0.93 5.14 23.69
CA GLU A 312 -0.16 4.91 22.75
C GLU A 312 -0.06 5.95 21.62
N ILE A 313 -0.04 5.49 20.37
CA ILE A 313 0.01 6.37 19.19
C ILE A 313 -1.36 6.40 18.52
N GLU A 314 -1.87 7.60 18.30
CA GLU A 314 -3.14 7.78 17.59
C GLU A 314 -2.99 7.56 16.08
N SER A 315 -4.04 7.03 15.45
CA SER A 315 -4.21 7.01 13.99
C SER A 315 -5.12 8.17 13.59
N ILE A 316 -4.64 9.07 12.72
CA ILE A 316 -5.32 10.35 12.41
C ILE A 316 -6.07 10.25 11.08
N LEU A 317 -5.35 9.88 10.03
CA LEU A 317 -5.85 9.66 8.67
C LEU A 317 -5.76 8.20 8.26
N SER A 318 -4.80 7.46 8.82
CA SER A 318 -4.65 6.03 8.60
C SER A 318 -5.75 5.23 9.32
N GLU A 319 -6.11 4.10 8.73
CA GLU A 319 -6.98 3.08 9.32
C GLU A 319 -6.16 2.06 10.13
N TYR A 320 -4.90 1.87 9.76
CA TYR A 320 -4.04 0.83 10.32
C TYR A 320 -2.59 1.27 10.31
N TRP A 321 -1.89 0.95 11.40
CA TRP A 321 -0.45 1.06 11.55
C TRP A 321 0.03 -0.08 12.44
N TRP A 322 1.14 -0.71 12.04
CA TRP A 322 1.83 -1.73 12.83
C TRP A 322 2.92 -1.09 13.66
N ASP A 323 2.87 -1.34 14.96
CA ASP A 323 3.89 -0.98 15.92
C ASP A 323 4.87 -2.15 16.09
N ASP A 324 6.12 -1.94 15.67
CA ASP A 324 7.20 -2.94 15.78
C ASP A 324 8.02 -2.81 17.07
N GLY A 325 7.60 -1.92 17.99
CA GLY A 325 8.24 -1.69 19.28
C GLY A 325 9.26 -0.55 19.28
N ILE A 326 9.50 -0.01 20.47
CA ILE A 326 10.50 1.05 20.66
C ILE A 326 11.93 0.53 20.78
N LEU A 327 12.89 1.42 20.53
CA LEU A 327 14.29 1.14 20.81
C LEU A 327 14.47 0.82 22.30
N GLU A 328 14.95 -0.39 22.63
CA GLU A 328 15.06 -0.85 24.02
C GLU A 328 15.76 0.19 24.93
N SER A 329 15.09 0.57 26.01
CA SER A 329 15.54 1.56 27.01
C SER A 329 16.91 1.26 27.62
N LYS A 330 17.43 0.02 27.52
CA LYS A 330 18.77 -0.34 27.99
C LYS A 330 19.87 0.44 27.29
N ILE A 331 19.64 0.89 26.06
CA ILE A 331 20.62 1.71 25.32
C ILE A 331 20.54 3.18 25.76
N TYR A 332 19.36 3.70 26.09
CA TYR A 332 19.19 5.07 26.64
C TYR A 332 19.74 5.22 28.08
N LEU A 333 19.85 4.13 28.84
CA LEU A 333 20.29 4.14 30.24
C LEU A 333 21.74 3.72 30.46
N GLY A 334 22.53 3.47 29.41
CA GLY A 334 23.96 3.17 29.52
C GLY A 334 24.30 1.92 30.36
N ARG A 335 23.39 0.95 30.49
CA ARG A 335 23.66 -0.30 31.20
C ARG A 335 24.06 -1.40 30.23
N ASP A 336 25.35 -1.50 29.99
CA ASP A 336 25.97 -2.62 29.29
C ASP A 336 25.77 -3.92 30.10
N LYS A 337 25.23 -4.96 29.44
CA LYS A 337 25.10 -6.31 30.00
C LYS A 337 26.26 -7.20 29.54
N SER A 338 27.46 -6.65 29.38
CA SER A 338 28.70 -7.42 29.29
C SER A 338 29.17 -7.99 30.65
N LYS A 339 28.26 -8.44 31.50
CA LYS A 339 28.53 -9.30 32.68
C LYS A 339 27.29 -10.15 32.95
N HIS A 340 27.21 -11.31 32.33
CA HIS A 340 26.92 -12.61 32.94
C HIS A 340 27.05 -13.72 31.91
#